data_AF-A0A182TRE4-F1
#
_entry.id   AF-A0A182TRE4-F1
#
_cell.length_a   1.000
_cell.length_b   1.000
_cell.length_c   1.000
_cell.angle_alpha   90.00
_cell.angle_beta   90.00
_cell.angle_gamma   90.00
#
_symmetry.space_group_name_H-M   'P 1'
#
loop_
_entity.id
_entity.type
_entity.pdbx_description
1 polymer ?
#
loop_
_entity_poly.entity_id
_entity_poly.type
_entity_poly.pdbx_seq_one_letter_code
_entity_poly.pdbx_strand_id
1 'polypeptide(L)'
;MLGSQLTARIPRFLIKIDEPIALVRVGAEIVYSTYIFLQLIALYARRSDLYRLIDTLRECVENPYPDDVRAFILSTRDTINKSSVMYSKCFFAVCISYIIMPFMATSAVVVRNRRNQTGEREEYVMPTEMNFYYLDIRFSLLHYSLYFGAVSGLSVIGSLVLCTKDVLDFSLIRTASMLFQATAQQIRNLPPGASQAKLEAIIHSHRSTLKCAAQLQNALNSALLIQITFCTAIWCLMLFYILLLVLPLPLKLLALLGVNKNPSERFRLYAIYIYLWVAMFIPKLCLGYETIPQCFRSIAEGMFSFNTTVTFIMLPLKMNNLEGLLQNLKRFTQIGKQ
;
A
#
# COMPACT_ATOMS: atom_id res chain seq x y z
N MET A 1 -12.14 1.84 33.54
CA MET A 1 -11.29 2.99 33.93
C MET A 1 -9.97 3.11 33.13
N LEU A 2 -9.47 2.07 32.45
CA LEU A 2 -8.23 2.15 31.65
C LEU A 2 -8.39 2.88 30.29
N GLY A 3 -9.60 2.89 29.71
CA GLY A 3 -9.86 3.46 28.38
C GLY A 3 -9.88 4.99 28.31
N SER A 4 -10.22 5.70 29.39
CA SER A 4 -10.30 7.18 29.40
C SER A 4 -8.94 7.85 29.60
N GLN A 5 -7.98 7.17 30.23
CA GLN A 5 -6.61 7.65 30.39
C GLN A 5 -5.82 7.56 29.07
N LEU A 6 -6.10 6.55 28.24
CA LEU A 6 -5.46 6.38 26.93
C LEU A 6 -5.92 7.45 25.94
N THR A 7 -7.22 7.73 25.89
CA THR A 7 -7.80 8.77 25.00
C THR A 7 -7.45 10.18 25.42
N ALA A 8 -7.11 10.44 26.69
CA ALA A 8 -6.64 11.75 27.15
C ALA A 8 -5.13 12.00 26.95
N ARG A 9 -4.32 10.94 26.79
CA ARG A 9 -2.87 11.04 26.50
C ARG A 9 -2.59 11.33 25.02
N ILE A 10 -3.38 10.78 24.11
CA ILE A 10 -3.19 10.96 22.67
C ILE A 10 -3.25 12.45 22.25
N PRO A 11 -4.24 13.26 22.69
CA PRO A 11 -4.28 14.70 22.41
C PRO A 11 -3.08 15.42 22.99
N ARG A 12 -2.64 15.06 24.21
CA ARG A 12 -1.49 15.69 24.88
C ARG A 12 -0.15 15.41 24.18
N PHE A 13 -0.02 14.27 23.51
CA PHE A 13 1.14 13.96 22.67
C PHE A 13 1.09 14.73 21.34
N LEU A 14 -0.09 14.85 20.73
CA LEU A 14 -0.31 15.61 19.48
C LEU A 14 -0.14 17.12 19.68
N ILE A 15 -0.47 17.66 20.85
CA ILE A 15 -0.31 19.09 21.21
C ILE A 15 1.16 19.50 21.34
N LYS A 16 2.09 18.56 21.53
CA LYS A 16 3.54 18.86 21.67
C LYS A 16 4.29 18.97 20.34
N ILE A 17 3.62 18.71 19.21
CA ILE A 17 4.22 18.73 17.88
C ILE A 17 3.80 20.04 17.22
N ASP A 18 4.55 21.12 17.47
CA ASP A 18 4.24 22.47 16.97
C ASP A 18 4.41 22.62 15.45
N GLU A 19 4.99 21.62 14.75
CA GLU A 19 5.13 21.63 13.30
C GLU A 19 4.17 20.66 12.57
N PRO A 20 3.35 21.15 11.61
CA PRO A 20 2.41 20.31 10.85
C PRO A 20 3.12 19.21 10.04
N ILE A 21 4.36 19.45 9.62
CA ILE A 21 5.19 18.50 8.87
C ILE A 21 5.58 17.32 9.77
N ALA A 22 6.01 17.60 11.00
CA ALA A 22 6.34 16.58 11.98
C ALA A 22 5.10 15.77 12.38
N LEU A 23 3.95 16.41 12.52
CA LEU A 23 2.68 15.75 12.83
C LEU A 23 2.29 14.72 11.77
N VAL A 24 2.37 15.08 10.49
CA VAL A 24 2.03 14.18 9.38
C VAL A 24 3.01 13.01 9.29
N ARG A 25 4.31 13.27 9.51
CA ARG A 25 5.34 12.23 9.54
C ARG A 25 5.08 11.22 10.67
N VAL A 26 4.89 11.68 11.90
CA VAL A 26 4.59 10.82 13.05
C VAL A 26 3.27 10.07 12.84
N GLY A 27 2.26 10.73 12.27
CA GLY A 27 1.01 10.08 11.88
C GLY A 27 1.23 8.92 10.90
N ALA A 28 2.07 9.10 9.87
CA ALA A 28 2.41 8.05 8.92
C ALA A 28 3.16 6.87 9.57
N GLU A 29 4.09 7.15 10.48
CA GLU A 29 4.81 6.12 11.24
C GLU A 29 3.87 5.29 12.14
N ILE A 30 2.90 5.93 12.80
CA ILE A 30 1.89 5.25 13.62
C ILE A 30 0.98 4.37 12.76
N VAL A 31 0.52 4.89 11.62
CA VAL A 31 -0.32 4.13 10.67
C VAL A 31 0.44 2.92 10.13
N TYR A 32 1.71 3.11 9.75
CA TYR A 32 2.58 2.02 9.29
C TYR A 32 2.84 0.97 10.37
N SER A 33 3.10 1.39 11.61
CA SER A 33 3.30 0.47 12.73
C SER A 33 2.03 -0.33 13.02
N THR A 34 0.89 0.35 13.07
CA THR A 34 -0.43 -0.28 13.27
C THR A 34 -0.75 -1.26 12.15
N TYR A 35 -0.41 -0.92 10.91
CA TYR A 35 -0.52 -1.80 9.76
C TYR A 35 0.24 -3.12 9.95
N ILE A 36 1.53 -3.06 10.34
CA ILE A 36 2.34 -4.26 10.60
C ILE A 36 1.69 -5.14 11.66
N PHE A 37 1.28 -4.55 12.79
CA PHE A 37 0.66 -5.30 13.89
C PHE A 37 -0.66 -5.96 13.47
N LEU A 38 -1.53 -5.22 12.78
CA LEU A 38 -2.81 -5.77 12.31
C LEU A 38 -2.62 -6.86 11.27
N GLN A 39 -1.63 -6.75 10.39
CA GLN A 39 -1.31 -7.82 9.44
C GLN A 39 -0.81 -9.08 10.13
N LEU A 40 0.03 -8.94 11.17
CA LEU A 40 0.49 -10.08 11.95
C LEU A 40 -0.67 -10.77 12.69
N ILE A 41 -1.54 -9.98 13.33
CA ILE A 41 -2.75 -10.49 13.99
C ILE A 41 -3.67 -11.16 12.98
N ALA A 42 -3.87 -10.55 11.82
CA ALA A 42 -4.71 -11.08 10.76
C ALA A 42 -4.16 -12.41 10.22
N LEU A 43 -2.85 -12.53 10.03
CA LEU A 43 -2.17 -13.75 9.62
C LEU A 43 -2.32 -14.85 10.68
N TYR A 44 -2.17 -14.50 11.95
CA TYR A 44 -2.34 -15.43 13.06
C TYR A 44 -3.79 -15.94 13.16
N ALA A 45 -4.77 -15.03 13.06
CA ALA A 45 -6.19 -15.35 13.17
C ALA A 45 -6.67 -16.29 12.06
N ARG A 46 -6.18 -16.12 10.83
CA ARG A 46 -6.57 -16.95 9.67
C ARG A 46 -5.76 -18.23 9.49
N ARG A 47 -4.84 -18.54 10.41
CA ARG A 47 -3.87 -19.64 10.22
C ARG A 47 -4.55 -20.98 9.90
N SER A 48 -5.66 -21.29 10.58
CA SER A 48 -6.40 -22.55 10.38
C SER A 48 -7.02 -22.62 8.99
N ASP A 49 -7.57 -21.50 8.52
CA ASP A 49 -8.18 -21.42 7.19
C ASP A 49 -7.11 -21.50 6.09
N LEU A 50 -5.94 -20.90 6.33
CA LEU A 50 -4.78 -21.02 5.42
C LEU A 50 -4.27 -22.46 5.33
N TYR A 51 -4.12 -23.17 6.44
CA TYR A 51 -3.71 -24.58 6.42
C TYR A 51 -4.73 -25.43 5.64
N ARG A 52 -6.02 -25.27 5.93
CA ARG A 52 -7.08 -25.99 5.22
C ARG A 52 -7.10 -25.70 3.72
N LEU A 53 -6.84 -24.45 3.34
CA LEU A 53 -6.74 -24.03 1.95
C LEU A 53 -5.52 -24.65 1.27
N ILE A 54 -4.36 -24.66 1.92
CA ILE A 54 -3.13 -25.29 1.40
C ILE A 54 -3.34 -26.78 1.18
N ASP A 55 -3.98 -27.47 2.12
CA ASP A 55 -4.28 -28.90 2.00
C ASP A 55 -5.22 -29.17 0.81
N THR A 56 -6.28 -28.37 0.68
CA THR A 56 -7.22 -28.48 -0.45
C THR A 56 -6.54 -28.18 -1.79
N LEU A 57 -5.65 -27.18 -1.84
CA LEU A 57 -4.85 -26.87 -3.03
C LEU A 57 -3.91 -28.02 -3.39
N ARG A 58 -3.24 -28.61 -2.41
CA ARG A 58 -2.35 -29.76 -2.62
C ARG A 58 -3.12 -30.94 -3.21
N GLU A 59 -4.24 -31.30 -2.60
CA GLU A 59 -5.13 -32.36 -3.09
C GLU A 59 -5.57 -32.10 -4.54
N CYS A 60 -5.95 -30.86 -4.86
CA CYS A 60 -6.36 -30.49 -6.22
C CYS A 60 -5.21 -30.59 -7.23
N VAL A 61 -3.97 -30.28 -6.84
CA VAL A 61 -2.80 -30.36 -7.72
C VAL A 61 -2.34 -31.81 -7.94
N GLU A 62 -2.53 -32.69 -6.94
CA GLU A 62 -2.14 -34.10 -7.00
C GLU A 62 -3.11 -34.99 -7.79
N ASN A 63 -4.28 -34.46 -8.17
CA ASN A 63 -5.23 -35.17 -9.02
C ASN A 63 -4.59 -35.67 -10.33
N PRO A 64 -5.02 -36.82 -10.86
CA PRO A 64 -4.53 -37.33 -12.14
C PRO A 64 -5.03 -36.44 -13.29
N TYR A 65 -4.14 -35.58 -13.80
CA TYR A 65 -4.38 -34.74 -14.98
C TYR A 65 -3.81 -35.37 -16.25
N PRO A 66 -4.45 -35.12 -17.42
CA PRO A 66 -3.84 -35.38 -18.73
C PRO A 66 -2.48 -34.68 -18.88
N ASP A 67 -1.59 -35.24 -19.69
CA ASP A 67 -0.19 -34.79 -19.82
C ASP A 67 -0.07 -33.32 -20.26
N ASP A 68 -0.96 -32.83 -21.12
CA ASP A 68 -1.01 -31.44 -21.58
C ASP A 68 -1.32 -30.47 -20.42
N VAL A 69 -2.32 -30.82 -19.60
CA VAL A 69 -2.70 -30.03 -18.41
C VAL A 69 -1.61 -30.12 -17.34
N ARG A 70 -0.98 -31.29 -17.19
CA ARG A 70 0.11 -31.49 -16.23
C ARG A 70 1.34 -30.65 -16.59
N ALA A 71 1.73 -30.61 -17.87
CA ALA A 71 2.82 -29.76 -18.34
C ALA A 71 2.52 -28.26 -18.12
N PHE A 72 1.26 -27.84 -18.33
CA PHE A 72 0.80 -26.49 -18.03
C PHE A 72 0.91 -26.15 -16.52
N ILE A 73 0.48 -27.05 -15.63
CA ILE A 73 0.58 -26.88 -14.17
C ILE A 73 2.05 -26.76 -13.75
N LEU A 74 2.93 -27.63 -14.25
CA LEU A 74 4.36 -27.63 -13.89
C LEU A 74 5.05 -26.32 -14.34
N SER A 75 4.85 -25.90 -15.59
CA SER A 75 5.44 -24.65 -16.10
C SER A 75 4.91 -23.41 -15.37
N THR A 76 3.63 -23.39 -15.00
CA THR A 76 3.04 -22.30 -14.22
C THR A 76 3.59 -22.28 -12.79
N ARG A 77 3.77 -23.44 -12.16
CA ARG A 77 4.37 -23.56 -10.82
C ARG A 77 5.79 -22.99 -10.78
N ASP A 78 6.61 -23.29 -11.77
CA ASP A 78 7.98 -22.75 -11.86
C ASP A 78 7.95 -21.22 -12.01
N THR A 79 7.01 -20.70 -12.80
CA THR A 79 6.81 -19.26 -12.97
C THR A 79 6.37 -18.59 -11.67
N ILE A 80 5.45 -19.22 -10.91
CA ILE A 80 5.02 -18.74 -9.59
C ILE A 80 6.21 -18.70 -8.64
N ASN A 81 6.99 -19.78 -8.55
CA ASN A 81 8.15 -19.84 -7.67
C ASN A 81 9.20 -18.77 -8.03
N LYS A 82 9.52 -18.61 -9.32
CA LYS A 82 10.43 -17.57 -9.81
C LYS A 82 9.92 -16.16 -9.47
N SER A 83 8.61 -15.93 -9.60
CA SER A 83 7.98 -14.66 -9.23
C SER A 83 8.07 -14.42 -7.72
N SER A 84 7.77 -15.41 -6.89
CA SER A 84 7.88 -15.32 -5.43
C SER A 84 9.31 -15.00 -4.98
N VAL A 85 10.33 -15.64 -5.57
CA VAL A 85 11.74 -15.32 -5.30
C VAL A 85 12.08 -13.89 -5.71
N MET A 86 11.57 -13.43 -6.86
CA MET A 86 11.76 -12.05 -7.31
C MET A 86 11.15 -11.04 -6.33
N TYR A 87 9.91 -11.27 -5.88
CA TYR A 87 9.24 -10.43 -4.87
C TYR A 87 10.05 -10.34 -3.59
N SER A 88 10.54 -11.48 -3.08
CA SER A 88 11.39 -11.49 -1.88
C SER A 88 12.65 -10.66 -2.07
N LYS A 89 13.35 -10.81 -3.20
CA LYS A 89 14.55 -10.02 -3.52
C LYS A 89 14.27 -8.52 -3.55
N CYS A 90 13.16 -8.10 -4.17
CA CYS A 90 12.74 -6.69 -4.19
C CYS A 90 12.48 -6.15 -2.78
N PHE A 91 11.78 -6.91 -1.93
CA PHE A 91 11.53 -6.52 -0.54
C PHE A 91 12.82 -6.35 0.26
N PHE A 92 13.76 -7.28 0.13
CA PHE A 92 15.07 -7.16 0.79
C PHE A 92 15.86 -5.97 0.28
N ALA A 93 15.84 -5.70 -1.03
CA ALA A 93 16.51 -4.52 -1.59
C ALA A 93 15.95 -3.21 -1.00
N VAL A 94 14.63 -3.10 -0.86
CA VAL A 94 13.98 -1.94 -0.22
C VAL A 94 14.38 -1.83 1.26
N CYS A 95 14.35 -2.94 2.01
CA CYS A 95 14.78 -2.95 3.41
C CYS A 95 16.24 -2.50 3.59
N ILE A 96 17.14 -2.99 2.73
CA ILE A 96 18.56 -2.60 2.73
C ILE A 96 18.69 -1.11 2.41
N SER A 97 17.97 -0.61 1.40
CA SER A 97 18.01 0.81 1.04
C SER A 97 17.53 1.72 2.18
N TYR A 98 16.50 1.30 2.92
CA TYR A 98 15.97 2.03 4.08
C TYR A 98 16.99 2.13 5.23
N ILE A 99 17.86 1.13 5.39
CA ILE A 99 18.92 1.15 6.42
C ILE A 99 20.15 1.94 5.94
N ILE A 100 20.58 1.73 4.69
CA ILE A 100 21.79 2.36 4.15
C ILE A 100 21.62 3.87 4.01
N MET A 101 20.44 4.35 3.57
CA MET A 101 20.25 5.78 3.29
C MET A 101 20.46 6.69 4.52
N PRO A 102 19.83 6.43 5.69
CA PRO A 102 20.10 7.19 6.92
C PRO A 102 21.53 6.98 7.42
N PHE A 103 22.11 5.79 7.29
CA PHE A 103 23.50 5.52 7.69
C PHE A 103 24.50 6.38 6.91
N MET A 104 24.33 6.46 5.58
CA MET A 104 25.16 7.29 4.72
C MET A 104 24.98 8.78 5.03
N ALA A 105 23.74 9.23 5.23
CA ALA A 105 23.44 10.62 5.57
C ALA A 105 24.06 11.03 6.91
N THR A 106 23.93 10.18 7.94
CA THR A 106 24.56 10.43 9.26
C THR A 106 26.07 10.38 9.19
N SER A 107 26.65 9.46 8.42
CA SER A 107 28.11 9.41 8.22
C SER A 107 28.64 10.71 7.62
N ALA A 108 27.91 11.30 6.66
CA ALA A 108 28.24 12.61 6.10
C ALA A 108 28.17 13.74 7.15
N VAL A 109 27.14 13.73 8.01
CA VAL A 109 27.00 14.69 9.13
C VAL A 109 28.14 14.54 10.14
N VAL A 110 28.54 13.32 10.49
CA VAL A 110 29.68 13.07 11.40
C VAL A 110 30.98 13.66 10.83
N VAL A 111 31.23 13.46 9.53
CA VAL A 111 32.42 14.03 8.88
C VAL A 111 32.37 15.56 8.86
N ARG A 112 31.19 16.16 8.59
CA ARG A 112 30.99 17.61 8.64
C ARG A 112 31.20 18.16 10.04
N ASN A 113 30.60 17.56 11.07
CA ASN A 113 30.75 17.95 12.47
C ASN A 113 32.21 17.87 12.95
N ARG A 114 32.99 16.90 12.46
CA ARG A 114 34.44 16.84 12.75
C ARG A 114 35.24 17.96 12.09
N ARG A 115 34.79 18.47 10.94
CA ARG A 115 35.43 19.59 10.23
C ARG A 115 34.87 20.95 10.65
N ASN A 116 33.84 20.97 11.49
CA ASN A 116 33.12 22.20 11.80
C ASN A 116 33.90 23.05 12.81
N GLN A 117 34.14 24.31 12.47
CA GLN A 117 34.86 25.28 13.30
C GLN A 117 33.91 26.24 14.05
N THR A 118 32.61 26.23 13.72
CA THR A 118 31.62 27.19 14.23
C THR A 118 31.00 26.83 15.59
N GLY A 119 31.36 25.70 16.19
CA GLY A 119 30.90 25.28 17.52
C GLY A 119 29.47 24.73 17.61
N GLU A 120 28.61 24.99 16.62
CA GLU A 120 27.27 24.39 16.53
C GLU A 120 27.33 22.98 15.92
N ARG A 121 26.77 21.98 16.60
CA ARG A 121 26.73 20.59 16.11
C ARG A 121 25.47 20.37 15.28
N GLU A 122 25.64 19.86 14.06
CA GLU A 122 24.53 19.43 13.22
C GLU A 122 23.91 18.14 13.76
N GLU A 123 22.58 18.04 13.71
CA GLU A 123 21.81 16.88 14.17
C GLU A 123 21.99 15.67 13.23
N TYR A 124 22.08 14.45 13.81
CA TYR A 124 22.11 13.22 13.02
C TYR A 124 20.78 12.91 12.33
N VAL A 125 20.86 12.24 11.18
CA VAL A 125 19.68 11.87 10.39
C VAL A 125 19.05 10.60 10.97
N MET A 126 17.82 10.73 11.47
CA MET A 126 17.08 9.63 12.09
C MET A 126 16.17 8.93 11.08
N PRO A 127 16.17 7.58 11.02
CA PRO A 127 15.25 6.79 10.19
C PRO A 127 13.77 6.92 10.62
N THR A 128 13.49 7.15 11.90
CA THR A 128 12.14 7.40 12.44
C THR A 128 12.18 8.53 13.48
N GLU A 129 11.17 9.39 13.52
CA GLU A 129 11.11 10.48 14.52
C GLU A 129 10.56 9.95 15.85
N MET A 130 11.41 9.25 16.61
CA MET A 130 11.05 8.71 17.92
C MET A 130 12.03 9.14 19.01
N ASN A 131 11.50 9.76 20.08
CA ASN A 131 12.27 10.00 21.31
C ASN A 131 12.53 8.67 22.02
N PHE A 132 13.70 8.08 21.80
CA PHE A 132 14.07 6.78 22.37
C PHE A 132 14.55 6.94 23.83
N TYR A 133 13.66 6.64 24.79
CA TYR A 133 13.96 6.53 26.22
C TYR A 133 14.76 7.70 26.84
N TYR A 134 14.47 8.94 26.43
CA TYR A 134 15.18 10.16 26.89
C TYR A 134 16.69 10.18 26.60
N LEU A 135 17.18 9.31 25.72
CA LEU A 135 18.57 9.33 25.28
C LEU A 135 18.78 10.50 24.32
N ASP A 136 19.94 11.13 24.41
CA ASP A 136 20.35 12.19 23.48
C ASP A 136 20.85 11.58 22.16
N ILE A 137 19.91 11.16 21.32
CA ILE A 137 20.14 10.45 20.04
C ILE A 137 20.61 11.42 18.95
N ARG A 138 20.32 12.72 19.09
CA ARG A 138 20.59 13.73 18.06
C ARG A 138 22.04 14.19 18.05
N PHE A 139 22.71 14.15 19.20
CA PHE A 139 24.08 14.66 19.34
C PHE A 139 25.10 13.63 19.83
N SER A 140 24.69 12.56 20.53
CA SER A 140 25.60 11.49 20.98
C SER A 140 25.65 10.32 20.01
N LEU A 141 26.86 10.03 19.49
CA LEU A 141 27.08 8.93 18.54
C LEU A 141 26.74 7.55 19.14
N LEU A 142 26.99 7.36 20.44
CA LEU A 142 26.71 6.09 21.12
C LEU A 142 25.21 5.85 21.26
N HIS A 143 24.46 6.87 21.67
CA HIS A 143 22.99 6.79 21.76
C HIS A 143 22.36 6.60 20.38
N TYR A 144 22.88 7.31 19.36
CA TYR A 144 22.49 7.11 17.97
C TYR A 144 22.71 5.68 17.50
N SER A 145 23.88 5.10 17.76
CA SER A 145 24.23 3.74 17.31
C SER A 145 23.32 2.67 17.93
N LEU A 146 23.01 2.80 19.23
CA LEU A 146 22.09 1.91 19.94
C LEU A 146 20.67 2.00 19.34
N TYR A 147 20.16 3.22 19.17
CA TYR A 147 18.85 3.48 18.59
C TYR A 147 18.76 2.97 17.14
N PHE A 148 19.76 3.27 16.32
CA PHE A 148 19.82 2.85 14.92
C PHE A 148 19.84 1.33 14.78
N GLY A 149 20.60 0.63 15.63
CA GLY A 149 20.62 -0.83 15.68
C GLY A 149 19.25 -1.41 16.04
N ALA A 150 18.58 -0.86 17.05
CA ALA A 150 17.25 -1.30 17.47
C ALA A 150 16.19 -1.08 16.37
N VAL A 151 16.15 0.11 15.77
CA VAL A 151 15.21 0.42 14.68
C VAL A 151 15.49 -0.45 13.45
N SER A 152 16.75 -0.61 13.07
CA SER A 152 17.12 -1.49 11.94
C SER A 152 16.67 -2.93 12.18
N GLY A 153 16.86 -3.46 13.39
CA GLY A 153 16.38 -4.79 13.76
C GLY A 153 14.87 -4.94 13.63
N LEU A 154 14.10 -3.95 14.13
CA LEU A 154 12.64 -3.92 13.98
C LEU A 154 12.21 -3.82 12.52
N SER A 155 12.88 -3.00 11.71
CA SER A 155 12.61 -2.86 10.28
C SER A 155 12.86 -4.16 9.51
N VAL A 156 13.93 -4.89 9.82
CA VAL A 156 14.22 -6.20 9.21
C VAL A 156 13.14 -7.21 9.58
N ILE A 157 12.79 -7.34 10.86
CA ILE A 157 11.76 -8.28 11.32
C ILE A 157 10.41 -7.94 10.67
N GLY A 158 10.01 -6.67 10.69
CA GLY A 158 8.77 -6.21 10.06
C GLY A 158 8.74 -6.50 8.56
N SER A 159 9.85 -6.26 7.85
CA SER A 159 9.97 -6.53 6.41
C SER A 159 9.88 -8.02 6.10
N LEU A 160 10.52 -8.88 6.90
CA LEU A 160 10.45 -10.34 6.74
C LEU A 160 9.03 -10.86 6.92
N VAL A 161 8.31 -10.39 7.93
CA VAL A 161 6.91 -10.78 8.20
C VAL A 161 6.00 -10.35 7.06
N LEU A 162 6.09 -9.08 6.63
CA LEU A 162 5.27 -8.57 5.52
C LEU A 162 5.58 -9.29 4.21
N CYS A 163 6.86 -9.49 3.90
CA CYS A 163 7.29 -10.21 2.70
C CYS A 163 6.76 -11.64 2.69
N THR A 164 6.84 -12.36 3.82
CA THR A 164 6.34 -13.73 3.92
C THR A 164 4.84 -13.78 3.70
N LYS A 165 4.09 -12.85 4.30
CA LYS A 165 2.64 -12.72 4.10
C LYS A 165 2.28 -12.45 2.64
N ASP A 166 2.90 -11.45 2.02
CA ASP A 166 2.60 -11.05 0.65
C ASP A 166 2.94 -12.16 -0.36
N VAL A 167 4.07 -12.85 -0.17
CA VAL A 167 4.46 -13.99 -1.01
C VAL A 167 3.50 -15.16 -0.84
N LEU A 168 3.04 -15.43 0.39
CA LEU A 168 2.04 -16.47 0.66
C LEU A 168 0.72 -16.15 -0.06
N ASP A 169 0.17 -14.95 0.15
CA ASP A 169 -1.09 -14.52 -0.46
C ASP A 169 -1.01 -14.57 -2.00
N PHE A 170 0.08 -14.05 -2.58
CA PHE A 170 0.33 -14.11 -4.02
C PHE A 170 0.38 -15.55 -4.54
N SER A 171 1.11 -16.44 -3.86
CA SER A 171 1.27 -17.83 -4.27
C SER A 171 -0.05 -18.59 -4.20
N LEU A 172 -0.86 -18.36 -3.15
CA LEU A 172 -2.18 -18.98 -3.00
C LEU A 172 -3.15 -18.53 -4.09
N ILE A 173 -3.24 -17.22 -4.36
CA ILE A 173 -4.10 -16.67 -5.42
C ILE A 173 -3.68 -17.22 -6.78
N ARG A 174 -2.37 -17.24 -7.08
CA ARG A 174 -1.87 -17.76 -8.36
C ARG A 174 -2.08 -19.25 -8.52
N THR A 175 -1.89 -20.03 -7.47
CA THR A 175 -2.14 -21.48 -7.51
C THR A 175 -3.62 -21.78 -7.73
N ALA A 176 -4.53 -21.08 -7.04
CA ALA A 176 -5.96 -21.22 -7.27
C ALA A 176 -6.35 -20.81 -8.70
N SER A 177 -5.82 -19.70 -9.22
CA SER A 177 -6.04 -19.27 -10.60
C SER A 177 -5.54 -20.29 -11.63
N MET A 178 -4.39 -20.92 -11.36
CA MET A 178 -3.85 -21.99 -12.20
C MET A 178 -4.78 -23.21 -12.22
N LEU A 179 -5.33 -23.62 -11.07
CA LEU A 179 -6.30 -24.72 -10.99
C LEU A 179 -7.59 -24.44 -11.76
N PHE A 180 -8.09 -23.19 -11.72
CA PHE A 180 -9.21 -22.78 -12.55
C PHE A 180 -8.91 -22.86 -14.04
N GLN A 181 -7.71 -22.43 -14.46
CA GLN A 181 -7.30 -22.52 -15.86
C GLN A 181 -7.13 -23.98 -16.31
N ALA A 182 -6.55 -24.83 -15.46
CA ALA A 182 -6.43 -26.27 -15.70
C ALA A 182 -7.79 -26.94 -15.85
N THR A 183 -8.74 -26.65 -14.95
CA THR A 183 -10.12 -27.16 -15.03
C THR A 183 -10.81 -26.67 -16.31
N ALA A 184 -10.65 -25.39 -16.67
CA ALA A 184 -11.21 -24.85 -17.90
C ALA A 184 -10.63 -25.52 -19.16
N GLN A 185 -9.33 -25.86 -19.16
CA GLN A 185 -8.70 -26.61 -20.24
C GLN A 185 -9.25 -28.04 -20.34
N GLN A 186 -9.46 -28.73 -19.21
CA GLN A 186 -10.10 -30.05 -19.21
C GLN A 186 -11.52 -30.03 -19.81
N ILE A 187 -12.30 -28.99 -19.50
CA ILE A 187 -13.65 -28.82 -20.06
C ILE A 187 -13.59 -28.55 -21.58
N ARG A 188 -12.63 -27.73 -22.03
CA ARG A 188 -12.47 -27.41 -23.46
C ARG A 188 -11.98 -28.60 -24.29
N ASN A 189 -11.14 -29.45 -23.71
CA ASN A 189 -10.57 -30.62 -24.39
C ASN A 189 -11.50 -31.85 -24.31
N LEU A 190 -12.74 -31.69 -23.85
CA LEU A 190 -13.69 -32.78 -23.75
C LEU A 190 -14.19 -33.19 -25.16
N PRO A 191 -13.97 -34.44 -25.60
CA PRO A 191 -14.46 -34.87 -26.90
C PRO A 191 -16.00 -35.02 -26.91
N PRO A 192 -16.68 -34.74 -28.04
CA PRO A 192 -18.09 -35.03 -28.20
C PRO A 192 -18.30 -36.55 -28.10
N GLY A 193 -18.99 -37.02 -27.05
CA GLY A 193 -19.16 -38.44 -26.73
C GLY A 193 -18.21 -38.99 -25.65
N ALA A 194 -17.61 -38.11 -24.83
CA ALA A 194 -16.80 -38.53 -23.69
C ALA A 194 -17.54 -39.51 -22.75
N SER A 195 -16.81 -40.53 -22.28
CA SER A 195 -17.32 -41.48 -21.28
C SER A 195 -17.81 -40.78 -20.03
N GLN A 196 -18.90 -41.30 -19.44
CA GLN A 196 -19.49 -40.80 -18.20
C GLN A 196 -18.46 -40.66 -17.07
N ALA A 197 -17.50 -41.59 -16.97
CA ALA A 197 -16.42 -41.53 -15.98
C ALA A 197 -15.49 -40.32 -16.16
N LYS A 198 -15.20 -39.92 -17.40
CA LYS A 198 -14.39 -38.71 -17.69
C LYS A 198 -15.16 -37.44 -17.35
N LEU A 199 -16.46 -37.42 -17.63
CA LEU A 199 -17.32 -36.29 -17.30
C LEU A 199 -17.45 -36.10 -15.78
N GLU A 200 -17.64 -37.20 -15.05
CA GLU A 200 -17.71 -37.20 -13.59
C GLU A 200 -16.41 -36.68 -12.96
N ALA A 201 -15.25 -37.12 -13.45
CA ALA A 201 -13.96 -36.64 -13.00
C ALA A 201 -13.78 -35.12 -13.17
N ILE A 202 -14.23 -34.57 -14.30
CA ILE A 202 -14.15 -33.12 -14.58
C ILE A 202 -15.14 -32.33 -13.72
N ILE A 203 -16.36 -32.83 -13.52
CA ILE A 203 -17.33 -32.21 -12.62
C ILE A 203 -16.78 -32.19 -11.18
N HIS A 204 -16.16 -33.27 -10.74
CA HIS A 204 -15.52 -33.34 -9.43
C HIS A 204 -14.37 -32.33 -9.30
N SER A 205 -13.46 -32.28 -10.30
CA SER A 205 -12.37 -31.30 -10.37
C SER A 205 -12.88 -29.85 -10.30
N HIS A 206 -13.96 -29.54 -11.03
CA HIS A 206 -14.58 -28.22 -11.02
C HIS A 206 -15.20 -27.86 -9.67
N ARG A 207 -15.94 -28.78 -9.05
CA ARG A 207 -16.51 -28.58 -7.70
C ARG A 207 -15.41 -28.35 -6.65
N SER A 208 -14.33 -29.12 -6.69
CA SER A 208 -13.18 -28.94 -5.78
C SER A 208 -12.50 -27.60 -5.98
N THR A 209 -12.32 -27.17 -7.23
CA THR A 209 -11.75 -25.85 -7.55
C THR A 209 -12.64 -24.70 -7.08
N LEU A 210 -13.96 -24.80 -7.25
CA LEU A 210 -14.91 -23.81 -6.71
C LEU A 210 -14.89 -23.74 -5.18
N LYS A 211 -14.84 -24.90 -4.51
CA LYS A 211 -14.72 -24.99 -3.05
C LYS A 211 -13.42 -24.34 -2.58
N CYS A 212 -12.32 -24.59 -3.27
CA CYS A 212 -11.02 -23.95 -3.00
C CYS A 212 -11.10 -22.43 -3.14
N ALA A 213 -11.77 -21.92 -4.17
CA ALA A 213 -11.95 -20.48 -4.38
C ALA A 213 -12.74 -19.81 -3.26
N ALA A 214 -13.82 -20.45 -2.79
CA ALA A 214 -14.61 -19.96 -1.66
C ALA A 214 -13.76 -19.92 -0.37
N GLN A 215 -12.95 -20.95 -0.13
CA GLN A 215 -12.02 -20.98 1.00
C GLN A 215 -10.93 -19.91 0.88
N LEU A 216 -10.36 -19.71 -0.32
CA LEU A 216 -9.39 -18.66 -0.60
C LEU A 216 -9.98 -17.28 -0.30
N GLN A 217 -11.20 -17.02 -0.77
CA GLN A 217 -11.87 -15.75 -0.51
C GLN A 217 -12.08 -15.53 0.98
N ASN A 218 -12.60 -16.52 1.71
CA ASN A 218 -12.80 -16.41 3.16
C ASN A 218 -11.47 -16.20 3.91
N ALA A 219 -10.43 -16.94 3.52
CA ALA A 219 -9.12 -16.82 4.14
C ALA A 219 -8.47 -15.46 3.87
N LEU A 220 -8.60 -14.91 2.65
CA LEU A 220 -7.86 -13.70 2.23
C LEU A 220 -8.62 -12.38 2.41
N ASN A 221 -9.96 -12.38 2.35
CA ASN A 221 -10.78 -11.16 2.31
C ASN A 221 -10.38 -10.15 3.39
N SER A 222 -10.29 -10.61 4.64
CA SER A 222 -9.99 -9.71 5.76
C SER A 222 -8.58 -9.09 5.70
N ALA A 223 -7.54 -9.80 5.23
CA ALA A 223 -6.19 -9.19 5.18
C ALA A 223 -6.05 -8.27 3.99
N LEU A 224 -6.64 -8.62 2.86
CA LEU A 224 -6.62 -7.76 1.68
C LEU A 224 -7.37 -6.46 1.97
N LEU A 225 -8.48 -6.50 2.71
CA LEU A 225 -9.20 -5.31 3.14
C LEU A 225 -8.36 -4.43 4.07
N ILE A 226 -7.70 -5.02 5.07
CA ILE A 226 -6.77 -4.31 5.96
C ILE A 226 -5.64 -3.69 5.12
N GLN A 227 -5.03 -4.46 4.21
CA GLN A 227 -3.95 -4.01 3.34
C GLN A 227 -4.35 -2.81 2.50
N ILE A 228 -5.47 -2.89 1.79
CA ILE A 228 -5.95 -1.80 0.93
C ILE A 228 -6.25 -0.56 1.78
N THR A 229 -6.88 -0.71 2.94
CA THR A 229 -7.22 0.40 3.84
C THR A 229 -5.97 1.13 4.33
N PHE A 230 -4.99 0.40 4.87
CA PHE A 230 -3.78 0.98 5.42
C PHE A 230 -2.84 1.52 4.34
N CYS A 231 -2.69 0.81 3.22
CA CYS A 231 -1.92 1.33 2.09
C CYS A 231 -2.52 2.65 1.59
N THR A 232 -3.85 2.72 1.44
CA THR A 232 -4.52 3.97 1.04
C THR A 232 -4.26 5.08 2.05
N ALA A 233 -4.37 4.81 3.37
CA ALA A 233 -4.08 5.78 4.40
C ALA A 233 -2.62 6.28 4.36
N ILE A 234 -1.65 5.38 4.19
CA ILE A 234 -0.22 5.73 4.07
C ILE A 234 0.00 6.58 2.82
N TRP A 235 -0.57 6.21 1.67
CA TRP A 235 -0.48 7.01 0.45
C TRP A 235 -1.09 8.40 0.61
N CYS A 236 -2.25 8.51 1.26
CA CYS A 236 -2.87 9.80 1.55
C CYS A 236 -1.97 10.67 2.44
N LEU A 237 -1.38 10.11 3.50
CA LEU A 237 -0.46 10.84 4.39
C LEU A 237 0.83 11.24 3.67
N MET A 238 1.38 10.38 2.82
CA MET A 238 2.56 10.68 2.03
C MET A 238 2.30 11.79 1.00
N LEU A 239 1.17 11.74 0.29
CA LEU A 239 0.76 12.80 -0.64
C LEU A 239 0.53 14.12 0.09
N PHE A 240 -0.07 14.08 1.28
CA PHE A 240 -0.24 15.27 2.12
C PHE A 240 1.11 15.82 2.61
N TYR A 241 2.05 14.96 3.00
CA TYR A 241 3.42 15.34 3.36
C TYR A 241 4.15 16.03 2.20
N ILE A 242 4.09 15.44 0.99
CA ILE A 242 4.66 16.04 -0.22
C ILE A 242 3.99 17.39 -0.52
N LEU A 243 2.67 17.49 -0.36
CA LEU A 243 1.94 18.74 -0.56
C LEU A 243 2.43 19.83 0.40
N LEU A 244 2.66 19.51 1.67
CA LEU A 244 3.17 20.47 2.66
C LEU A 244 4.61 20.91 2.36
N LEU A 245 5.47 20.00 1.93
CA LEU A 245 6.87 20.30 1.56
C LEU A 245 6.98 21.10 0.26
N VAL A 246 6.18 20.75 -0.74
CA VAL A 246 6.30 21.25 -2.11
C VAL A 246 5.28 22.36 -2.39
N LEU A 247 4.52 22.80 -1.39
CA LEU A 247 3.41 23.77 -1.43
C LEU A 247 3.48 24.88 -2.51
N PRO A 248 4.61 25.57 -2.80
CA PRO A 248 4.67 26.52 -3.91
C PRO A 248 4.42 25.93 -5.31
N LEU A 249 4.74 24.65 -5.56
CA LEU A 249 4.59 24.01 -6.88
C LEU A 249 3.13 23.56 -7.16
N PRO A 250 2.43 22.84 -6.25
CA PRO A 250 1.03 22.46 -6.45
C PRO A 250 0.12 23.67 -6.54
N LEU A 251 0.37 24.73 -5.76
CA LEU A 251 -0.37 25.99 -5.89
C LEU A 251 -0.16 26.64 -7.27
N LYS A 252 1.07 26.63 -7.80
CA LYS A 252 1.35 27.11 -9.16
C LYS A 252 0.73 26.23 -10.25
N LEU A 253 0.74 24.90 -10.08
CA LEU A 253 0.10 23.94 -10.99
C LEU A 253 -1.43 24.05 -10.94
N LEU A 254 -2.02 24.18 -9.76
CA LEU A 254 -3.45 24.42 -9.55
C LEU A 254 -3.87 25.76 -10.15
N ALA A 255 -3.08 26.82 -9.95
CA ALA A 255 -3.30 28.10 -10.63
C ALA A 255 -3.21 27.96 -12.16
N LEU A 256 -2.27 27.18 -12.68
CA LEU A 256 -2.11 26.92 -14.12
C LEU A 256 -3.29 26.10 -14.70
N LEU A 257 -3.87 25.20 -13.90
CA LEU A 257 -5.10 24.45 -14.20
C LEU A 257 -6.38 25.30 -14.05
N GLY A 258 -6.28 26.57 -13.68
CA GLY A 258 -7.41 27.50 -13.55
C GLY A 258 -8.12 27.45 -12.19
N VAL A 259 -7.54 26.77 -11.19
CA VAL A 259 -7.98 26.82 -9.79
C VAL A 259 -7.42 28.11 -9.17
N ASN A 260 -7.92 29.25 -9.64
CA ASN A 260 -7.55 30.58 -9.15
C ASN A 260 -8.78 31.32 -8.58
N LYS A 261 -8.53 32.38 -7.80
CA LYS A 261 -9.55 33.22 -7.16
C LYS A 261 -10.40 33.96 -8.19
N ASN A 262 -9.83 34.25 -9.36
CA ASN A 262 -10.51 34.93 -10.45
C ASN A 262 -11.52 34.02 -11.14
N PRO A 263 -12.81 34.40 -11.19
CA PRO A 263 -13.87 33.60 -11.82
C PRO A 263 -13.65 33.41 -13.33
N SER A 264 -12.92 34.30 -13.99
CA SER A 264 -12.57 34.21 -15.42
C SER A 264 -11.63 33.05 -15.75
N GLU A 265 -10.77 32.61 -14.83
CA GLU A 265 -9.80 31.54 -15.06
C GLU A 265 -10.36 30.14 -14.79
N ARG A 266 -11.50 30.06 -14.07
CA ARG A 266 -12.22 28.80 -13.80
C ARG A 266 -12.79 28.16 -15.05
N PHE A 267 -12.93 28.91 -16.15
CA PHE A 267 -13.35 28.38 -17.44
C PHE A 267 -12.40 27.28 -17.95
N ARG A 268 -11.08 27.42 -17.74
CA ARG A 268 -10.09 26.39 -18.14
C ARG A 268 -10.31 25.09 -17.37
N LEU A 269 -10.66 25.19 -16.10
CA LEU A 269 -11.00 24.06 -15.26
C LEU A 269 -12.29 23.37 -15.74
N TYR A 270 -13.35 24.13 -16.03
CA TYR A 270 -14.59 23.59 -16.60
C TYR A 270 -14.39 22.93 -17.96
N ALA A 271 -13.54 23.48 -18.83
CA ALA A 271 -13.19 22.87 -20.10
C ALA A 271 -12.48 21.52 -19.93
N ILE A 272 -11.53 21.42 -18.99
CA ILE A 272 -10.86 20.15 -18.64
C ILE A 272 -11.87 19.13 -18.08
N TYR A 273 -12.84 19.56 -17.26
CA TYR A 273 -13.88 18.66 -16.77
C TYR A 273 -14.78 18.12 -17.87
N ILE A 274 -15.26 19.00 -18.75
CA ILE A 274 -16.11 18.59 -19.87
C ILE A 274 -15.35 17.60 -20.75
N TYR A 275 -14.06 17.87 -21.02
CA TYR A 275 -13.21 16.94 -21.75
C TYR A 275 -13.07 15.59 -21.04
N LEU A 276 -12.78 15.55 -19.73
CA LEU A 276 -12.67 14.29 -18.98
C LEU A 276 -13.98 13.51 -18.93
N TRP A 277 -15.12 14.19 -18.77
CA TRP A 277 -16.44 13.56 -18.82
C TRP A 277 -16.74 12.96 -20.19
N VAL A 278 -16.50 13.72 -21.26
CA VAL A 278 -16.76 13.28 -22.64
C VAL A 278 -15.79 12.20 -23.10
N ALA A 279 -14.51 12.29 -22.72
CA ALA A 279 -13.48 11.36 -23.17
C ALA A 279 -13.41 10.07 -22.32
N MET A 280 -13.74 10.12 -21.03
CA MET A 280 -13.62 8.94 -20.15
C MET A 280 -14.96 8.34 -19.71
N PHE A 281 -15.96 9.16 -19.34
CA PHE A 281 -17.21 8.63 -18.77
C PHE A 281 -18.21 8.21 -19.84
N ILE A 282 -18.40 9.03 -20.89
CA ILE A 282 -19.38 8.73 -21.95
C ILE A 282 -19.06 7.41 -22.68
N PRO A 283 -17.82 7.14 -23.14
CA PRO A 283 -17.52 5.88 -23.83
C PRO A 283 -17.78 4.66 -22.95
N LYS A 284 -17.47 4.76 -21.65
CA LYS A 284 -17.63 3.68 -20.68
C LYS A 284 -19.08 3.41 -20.27
N LEU A 285 -19.95 4.42 -20.33
CA LEU A 285 -21.38 4.25 -20.02
C LEU A 285 -22.20 3.86 -21.24
N CYS A 286 -21.79 4.29 -22.44
CA CYS A 286 -22.59 4.13 -23.65
C CYS A 286 -22.15 2.98 -24.56
N LEU A 287 -20.88 2.52 -24.53
CA LEU A 287 -20.37 1.55 -25.53
C LEU A 287 -20.43 0.07 -25.10
N GLY A 288 -21.00 -0.25 -23.94
CA GLY A 288 -21.14 -1.63 -23.48
C GLY A 288 -19.80 -2.34 -23.20
N TYR A 289 -19.87 -3.52 -22.59
CA TYR A 289 -18.67 -4.34 -22.29
C TYR A 289 -18.86 -5.75 -22.87
N GLU A 290 -17.90 -6.21 -23.67
CA GLU A 290 -17.96 -7.54 -24.30
C GLU A 290 -17.63 -8.66 -23.30
N THR A 291 -16.87 -8.37 -22.23
CA THR A 291 -16.46 -9.37 -21.23
C THR A 291 -16.60 -8.89 -19.79
N ILE A 292 -16.93 -9.81 -18.88
CA ILE A 292 -17.08 -9.54 -17.43
C ILE A 292 -15.79 -8.95 -16.80
N PRO A 293 -14.57 -9.43 -17.11
CA PRO A 293 -13.34 -8.82 -16.57
C PRO A 293 -13.10 -7.38 -17.03
N GLN A 294 -13.49 -7.04 -18.28
CA GLN A 294 -13.44 -5.66 -18.77
C GLN A 294 -14.42 -4.76 -18.02
N CYS A 295 -15.61 -5.27 -17.68
CA CYS A 295 -16.59 -4.55 -16.86
C CYS A 295 -16.02 -4.21 -15.47
N PHE A 296 -15.46 -5.19 -14.74
CA PHE A 296 -14.86 -4.94 -13.42
C PHE A 296 -13.68 -3.96 -13.49
N ARG A 297 -12.83 -4.07 -14.50
CA ARG A 297 -11.71 -3.14 -14.71
C ARG A 297 -12.21 -1.72 -14.99
N SER A 298 -13.23 -1.59 -15.83
CA SER A 298 -13.80 -0.29 -16.17
C SER A 298 -14.52 0.36 -14.99
N ILE A 299 -15.23 -0.42 -14.15
CA ILE A 299 -15.83 0.07 -12.90
C ILE A 299 -14.74 0.60 -11.96
N ALA A 300 -13.63 -0.13 -11.79
CA ALA A 300 -12.53 0.32 -10.94
C ALA A 300 -11.89 1.62 -11.46
N GLU A 301 -11.65 1.72 -12.78
CA GLU A 301 -11.14 2.94 -13.42
C GLU A 301 -12.15 4.10 -13.34
N GLY A 302 -13.45 3.82 -13.42
CA GLY A 302 -14.53 4.78 -13.26
C GLY A 302 -14.61 5.32 -11.83
N MET A 303 -14.52 4.45 -10.83
CA MET A 303 -14.47 4.84 -9.41
C MET A 303 -13.23 5.69 -9.09
N PHE A 304 -12.07 5.32 -9.65
CA PHE A 304 -10.85 6.11 -9.53
C PHE A 304 -11.01 7.50 -10.16
N SER A 305 -11.48 7.55 -11.41
CA SER A 305 -11.71 8.80 -12.15
C SER A 305 -12.76 9.68 -11.48
N PHE A 306 -13.80 9.08 -10.90
CA PHE A 306 -14.83 9.79 -10.16
C PHE A 306 -14.27 10.39 -8.87
N ASN A 307 -13.50 9.63 -8.10
CA ASN A 307 -12.84 10.11 -6.89
C ASN A 307 -11.89 11.29 -7.19
N THR A 308 -11.09 11.18 -8.26
CA THR A 308 -10.24 12.28 -8.74
C THR A 308 -11.08 13.49 -9.14
N THR A 309 -12.13 13.31 -9.94
CA THR A 309 -12.97 14.41 -10.45
C THR A 309 -13.70 15.13 -9.33
N VAL A 310 -14.29 14.41 -8.37
CA VAL A 310 -14.99 14.98 -7.20
C VAL A 310 -14.01 15.76 -6.32
N THR A 311 -12.81 15.22 -6.08
CA THR A 311 -11.76 15.91 -5.32
C THR A 311 -11.35 17.21 -6.01
N PHE A 312 -11.17 17.18 -7.32
CA PHE A 312 -10.87 18.37 -8.11
C PHE A 312 -12.02 19.39 -8.03
N ILE A 313 -13.30 18.99 -7.99
CA ILE A 313 -14.46 19.91 -7.90
C ILE A 313 -14.60 20.50 -6.50
N MET A 314 -14.34 19.71 -5.46
CA MET A 314 -14.39 20.16 -4.08
C MET A 314 -13.27 21.14 -3.75
N LEU A 315 -12.12 21.05 -4.44
CA LEU A 315 -10.97 21.90 -4.17
C LEU A 315 -11.29 23.39 -4.38
N PRO A 316 -11.77 23.89 -5.54
CA PRO A 316 -12.19 25.29 -5.75
C PRO A 316 -13.23 25.78 -4.74
N LEU A 317 -14.18 24.92 -4.36
CA LEU A 317 -15.26 25.25 -3.42
C LEU A 317 -14.75 25.45 -2.00
N LYS A 318 -13.67 24.74 -1.63
CA LYS A 318 -13.01 24.84 -0.33
C LYS A 318 -11.71 25.62 -0.36
N MET A 319 -11.30 26.17 -1.51
CA MET A 319 -10.03 26.90 -1.67
C MET A 319 -9.92 28.07 -0.68
N ASN A 320 -11.00 28.81 -0.44
CA ASN A 320 -10.98 29.92 0.54
C ASN A 320 -10.69 29.42 1.97
N ASN A 321 -11.24 28.26 2.34
CA ASN A 321 -10.97 27.64 3.65
C ASN A 321 -9.57 27.04 3.70
N LEU A 322 -9.12 26.39 2.62
CA LEU A 322 -7.77 25.83 2.49
C LEU A 322 -6.71 26.93 2.58
N GLU A 323 -6.94 28.07 1.93
CA GLU A 323 -6.06 29.23 1.95
C GLU A 323 -6.03 29.88 3.34
N GLY A 324 -7.17 29.99 4.04
CA GLY A 324 -7.22 30.40 5.44
C GLY A 324 -6.47 29.44 6.36
N LEU A 325 -6.59 28.13 6.14
CA LEU A 325 -5.85 27.10 6.87
C LEU A 325 -4.35 27.19 6.58
N LEU A 326 -3.96 27.46 5.33
CA LEU A 326 -2.57 27.66 4.91
C LEU A 326 -1.97 28.94 5.47
N GLN A 327 -2.73 30.04 5.55
CA GLN A 327 -2.28 31.29 6.17
C GLN A 327 -2.10 31.11 7.68
N ASN A 328 -3.01 30.39 8.34
CA ASN A 328 -2.89 30.06 9.76
C ASN A 328 -1.69 29.13 9.99
N LEU A 329 -1.51 28.08 9.19
CA LEU A 329 -0.36 27.18 9.28
C LEU A 329 0.96 27.93 9.08
N LYS A 330 1.05 28.83 8.07
CA LYS A 330 2.22 29.69 7.86
C LYS A 330 2.50 30.60 9.05
N ARG A 331 1.47 31.20 9.65
CA ARG A 331 1.62 32.00 10.88
C ARG A 331 2.16 31.16 12.03
N PHE A 332 1.64 29.95 12.25
CA PHE A 332 2.14 29.04 13.29
C PHE A 332 3.60 28.62 13.03
N THR A 333 3.96 28.33 11.77
CA THR A 333 5.34 27.95 11.42
C THR A 333 6.33 29.12 11.57
N GLN A 334 5.87 30.37 11.46
CA GLN A 334 6.70 31.56 11.70
C GLN A 334 6.84 31.91 13.19
N ILE A 335 5.79 31.66 13.99
CA ILE A 335 5.82 31.90 15.44
C ILE A 335 6.72 30.88 16.15
N GLY A 336 6.78 29.63 15.70
CA GLY A 336 7.68 28.60 16.26
C GLY A 336 9.18 28.77 15.94
N LYS A 337 9.56 29.82 15.21
CA LYS A 337 10.96 30.17 14.90
C LYS A 337 11.52 31.31 15.77
N GLN A 338 10.70 31.93 16.63
CA GLN A 338 11.14 32.82 17.71
C GLN A 338 11.25 32.03 19.01
#